data_AF-A0A225EGR7-F1
#
_entry.id   AF-A0A225EGR7-F1
#
_cell.length_a   1.000
_cell.length_b   1.000
_cell.length_c   1.000
_cell.angle_alpha   90.00
_cell.angle_beta   90.00
_cell.angle_gamma   90.00
#
_symmetry.space_group_name_H-M   'P 1'
#
loop_
_entity.id
_entity.type
_entity.pdbx_description
1 polymer ?
#
loop_
_entity_poly.entity_id
_entity_poly.type
_entity_poly.pdbx_seq_one_letter_code
_entity_poly.pdbx_strand_id
1 'polypeptide(L)'
;MSDDAAFLAAIRSAPNDNMARLVYADWLDEQGRPGGEFLRVECEIADLDPAEFERREQERVEFHEAGGIDSAPPDTMDTYHWRRGNLVAMLRCTTRGLDDDWMTAVSRVPVEEINARIRGIQAWLRRRMTPAELFARMAEWDQPAKASRGLWQRVRGLFQRNPTPVSQPEGPHVRGMREWVEANLKPGDELWEYNTGGESWAHLCGEMGYAIVRNGKVVEFEMLLMN
;
A
#
# COMPACT_ATOMS: atom_id res chain seq x y z
N MET A 1 -17.89 -9.04 33.51
CA MET A 1 -17.58 -8.45 32.20
C MET A 1 -16.07 -8.35 32.13
N SER A 2 -15.44 -8.80 31.05
CA SER A 2 -14.02 -8.50 30.83
C SER A 2 -13.86 -7.01 30.56
N ASP A 3 -12.70 -6.44 30.89
CA ASP A 3 -12.40 -5.02 30.62
C ASP A 3 -12.59 -4.69 29.13
N ASP A 4 -12.22 -5.63 28.24
CA ASP A 4 -12.48 -5.59 26.80
C ASP A 4 -13.96 -5.33 26.45
N ALA A 5 -14.87 -6.07 27.09
CA ALA A 5 -16.30 -5.93 26.83
C ALA A 5 -16.85 -4.57 27.30
N ALA A 6 -16.24 -3.98 28.33
CA ALA A 6 -16.60 -2.64 28.80
C ALA A 6 -16.15 -1.56 27.80
N PHE A 7 -14.94 -1.67 27.25
CA PHE A 7 -14.47 -0.76 26.20
C PHE A 7 -15.33 -0.85 24.93
N LEU A 8 -15.63 -2.06 24.47
CA LEU A 8 -16.51 -2.27 23.32
C LEU A 8 -17.91 -1.70 23.56
N ALA A 9 -18.45 -1.82 24.78
CA ALA A 9 -19.73 -1.22 25.13
C ALA A 9 -19.67 0.33 25.13
N ALA A 10 -18.58 0.92 25.61
CA ALA A 10 -18.37 2.36 25.61
C ALA A 10 -18.24 2.92 24.18
N ILE A 11 -17.48 2.24 23.30
CA ILE A 11 -17.36 2.63 21.90
C ILE A 11 -18.70 2.52 21.19
N ARG A 12 -19.50 1.47 21.45
CA ARG A 12 -20.84 1.33 20.85
C ARG A 12 -21.81 2.40 21.33
N SER A 13 -21.73 2.83 22.59
CA SER A 13 -22.63 3.86 23.12
C SER A 13 -22.26 5.27 22.64
N ALA A 14 -20.98 5.51 22.34
CA ALA A 14 -20.49 6.76 21.79
C ALA A 14 -19.43 6.54 20.68
N PRO A 15 -19.83 6.15 19.46
CA PRO A 15 -18.89 5.81 18.37
C PRO A 15 -17.94 6.95 17.97
N ASN A 16 -18.35 8.19 18.18
CA ASN A 16 -17.59 9.39 17.84
C ASN A 16 -16.73 9.91 19.00
N ASP A 17 -16.74 9.26 20.16
CA ASP A 17 -15.89 9.64 21.28
C ASP A 17 -14.46 9.11 21.07
N ASN A 18 -13.56 10.02 20.67
CA ASN A 18 -12.14 9.70 20.51
C ASN A 18 -11.48 9.31 21.86
N MET A 19 -11.92 9.85 23.00
CA MET A 19 -11.29 9.49 24.29
C MET A 19 -11.49 8.01 24.61
N ALA A 20 -12.72 7.50 24.52
CA ALA A 20 -13.02 6.09 24.79
C ALA A 20 -12.20 5.15 23.89
N ARG A 21 -11.99 5.54 22.63
CA ARG A 21 -11.21 4.79 21.64
C ARG A 21 -9.72 4.82 21.92
N LEU A 22 -9.16 5.98 22.27
CA LEU A 22 -7.75 6.12 22.59
C LEU A 22 -7.40 5.38 23.89
N VAL A 23 -8.25 5.44 24.90
CA VAL A 23 -8.06 4.64 26.14
C VAL A 23 -8.10 3.15 25.83
N TYR A 24 -9.02 2.70 24.96
CA TYR A 24 -9.04 1.29 24.54
C TYR A 24 -7.81 0.91 23.73
N ALA A 25 -7.29 1.81 22.88
CA ALA A 25 -6.06 1.59 22.13
C ALA A 25 -4.85 1.39 23.06
N ASP A 26 -4.71 2.23 24.08
CA ASP A 26 -3.66 2.10 25.09
C ASP A 26 -3.79 0.77 25.85
N TRP A 27 -5.01 0.40 26.23
CA TRP A 27 -5.26 -0.90 26.88
C TRP A 27 -4.91 -2.09 25.98
N LEU A 28 -5.23 -2.05 24.68
CA LEU A 28 -4.86 -3.10 23.73
C LEU A 28 -3.35 -3.29 23.65
N ASP A 29 -2.60 -2.20 23.59
CA ASP A 29 -1.13 -2.22 23.57
C ASP A 29 -0.56 -2.82 24.87
N GLU A 30 -1.12 -2.44 26.03
CA GLU A 30 -0.73 -3.01 27.33
C GLU A 30 -0.98 -4.52 27.40
N GLN A 31 -2.05 -5.01 26.77
CA GLN A 31 -2.36 -6.45 26.69
C GLN A 31 -1.57 -7.17 25.57
N GLY A 32 -0.74 -6.46 24.79
CA GLY A 32 -0.05 -7.01 23.62
C GLY A 32 -1.02 -7.48 22.53
N ARG A 33 -2.21 -6.90 22.46
CA ARG A 33 -3.24 -7.22 21.47
C ARG A 33 -3.16 -6.23 20.29
N PRO A 34 -3.33 -6.72 19.06
CA PRO A 34 -3.36 -5.83 17.90
C PRO A 34 -4.64 -4.98 17.89
N GLY A 35 -4.61 -3.83 17.21
CA GLY A 35 -5.77 -2.96 17.02
C GLY A 35 -5.65 -1.56 17.63
N GLY A 36 -4.67 -1.32 18.52
CA GLY A 36 -4.43 0.01 19.08
C GLY A 36 -4.10 1.05 18.01
N GLU A 37 -3.19 0.73 17.09
CA GLU A 37 -2.84 1.60 15.96
C GLU A 37 -4.04 1.92 15.06
N PHE A 38 -4.88 0.93 14.77
CA PHE A 38 -6.11 1.10 13.98
C PHE A 38 -7.05 2.15 14.60
N LEU A 39 -7.29 2.05 15.90
CA LEU A 39 -8.15 3.00 16.62
C LEU A 39 -7.58 4.42 16.62
N ARG A 40 -6.26 4.57 16.76
CA ARG A 40 -5.60 5.88 16.70
C ARG A 40 -5.73 6.51 15.32
N VAL A 41 -5.48 5.74 14.26
CA VAL A 41 -5.64 6.23 12.88
C VAL A 41 -7.09 6.63 12.59
N GLU A 42 -8.09 5.87 13.05
CA GLU A 42 -9.50 6.29 12.92
C GLU A 42 -9.84 7.59 13.67
N CYS A 43 -9.22 7.82 14.83
CA CYS A 43 -9.38 9.07 15.56
C CYS A 43 -8.74 10.23 14.79
N GLU A 44 -7.53 10.04 14.29
CA GLU A 44 -6.83 11.05 13.48
C GLU A 44 -7.58 11.40 12.20
N ILE A 45 -8.20 10.42 11.51
CA ILE A 45 -9.03 10.66 10.32
C ILE A 45 -10.27 11.49 10.66
N ALA A 46 -10.87 11.26 11.83
CA ALA A 46 -12.07 11.96 12.25
C ALA A 46 -11.81 13.38 12.76
N ASP A 47 -10.59 13.65 13.24
CA ASP A 47 -10.16 15.00 13.64
C ASP A 47 -9.82 15.89 12.44
N LEU A 48 -9.82 15.36 11.22
CA LEU A 48 -9.63 16.15 10.00
C LEU A 48 -10.90 16.95 9.68
N ASP A 49 -10.74 18.26 9.47
CA ASP A 49 -11.82 19.14 9.02
C ASP A 49 -12.25 18.78 7.58
N PRO A 50 -13.51 18.36 7.36
CA PRO A 50 -14.02 18.08 6.02
C PRO A 50 -13.91 19.27 5.06
N ALA A 51 -14.01 20.51 5.55
CA ALA A 51 -13.93 21.71 4.73
C ALA A 51 -12.50 22.06 4.32
N GLU A 52 -11.50 21.71 5.13
CA GLU A 52 -10.10 21.76 4.74
C GLU A 52 -9.83 20.74 3.62
N PHE A 53 -10.41 19.55 3.75
CA PHE A 53 -10.27 18.49 2.75
C PHE A 53 -10.82 18.87 1.38
N GLU A 54 -12.08 19.32 1.30
CA GLU A 54 -12.71 19.69 0.02
C GLU A 54 -11.93 20.79 -0.72
N ARG A 55 -11.39 21.76 0.02
CA ARG A 55 -10.56 22.84 -0.53
C ARG A 55 -9.26 22.31 -1.12
N ARG A 56 -8.57 21.42 -0.42
CA ARG A 56 -7.32 20.78 -0.90
C ARG A 56 -7.55 19.92 -2.14
N GLU A 57 -8.69 19.22 -2.19
CA GLU A 57 -9.09 18.45 -3.36
C GLU A 57 -9.35 19.33 -4.58
N GLN A 58 -10.00 20.49 -4.40
CA GLN A 58 -10.20 21.47 -5.46
C GLN A 58 -8.87 22.06 -5.94
N GLU A 59 -7.98 22.47 -5.02
CA GLU A 59 -6.63 22.95 -5.34
C GLU A 59 -5.84 21.91 -6.19
N ARG A 60 -6.00 20.62 -5.89
CA ARG A 60 -5.38 19.52 -6.64
C ARG A 60 -5.93 19.40 -8.06
N VAL A 61 -7.26 19.45 -8.22
CA VAL A 61 -7.90 19.38 -9.55
C VAL A 61 -7.44 20.55 -10.40
N GLU A 62 -7.45 21.76 -9.86
CA GLU A 62 -6.95 22.96 -10.55
C GLU A 62 -5.46 22.84 -10.92
N PHE A 63 -4.61 22.32 -10.01
CA PHE A 63 -3.19 22.08 -10.27
C PHE A 63 -2.96 21.03 -11.38
N HIS A 64 -3.77 19.97 -11.39
CA HIS A 64 -3.71 18.94 -12.42
C HIS A 64 -4.12 19.48 -13.80
N GLU A 65 -5.21 20.26 -13.85
CA GLU A 65 -5.70 20.91 -15.08
C GLU A 65 -4.71 21.96 -15.62
N ALA A 66 -3.89 22.57 -14.78
CA ALA A 66 -2.91 23.60 -15.16
C ALA A 66 -1.61 23.05 -15.81
N GLY A 67 -1.45 21.73 -15.96
CA GLY A 67 -0.29 21.13 -16.66
C GLY A 67 0.50 20.09 -15.88
N GLY A 68 0.09 19.76 -14.65
CA GLY A 68 0.56 18.56 -13.93
C GLY A 68 2.04 18.55 -13.52
N ILE A 69 2.53 17.34 -13.22
CA ILE A 69 3.84 17.01 -12.59
C ILE A 69 5.05 17.73 -13.19
N ASP A 70 5.05 18.05 -14.49
CA ASP A 70 6.15 18.73 -15.18
C ASP A 70 6.34 20.19 -14.74
N SER A 71 5.35 20.78 -14.09
CA SER A 71 5.37 22.16 -13.57
C SER A 71 5.51 22.25 -12.05
N ALA A 72 5.60 21.10 -11.38
CA ALA A 72 5.68 21.03 -9.92
C ALA A 72 7.11 21.36 -9.43
N PRO A 73 7.28 22.30 -8.46
CA PRO A 73 8.56 22.51 -7.81
C PRO A 73 9.16 21.18 -7.28
N PRO A 74 10.48 20.92 -7.38
CA PRO A 74 11.08 19.61 -7.04
C PRO A 74 10.77 19.09 -5.62
N ASP A 75 10.42 20.00 -4.72
CA ASP A 75 10.06 19.81 -3.31
C ASP A 75 8.55 19.59 -3.08
N THR A 76 7.71 19.73 -4.11
CA THR A 76 6.25 19.52 -3.99
C THR A 76 5.86 18.08 -3.70
N MET A 77 6.67 17.08 -4.11
CA MET A 77 6.40 15.67 -3.75
C MET A 77 6.38 15.48 -2.23
N ASP A 78 7.21 16.23 -1.48
CA ASP A 78 7.25 16.23 -0.03
C ASP A 78 6.27 17.22 0.62
N THR A 79 5.78 18.21 -0.13
CA THR A 79 4.81 19.19 0.42
C THR A 79 3.36 18.75 0.25
N TYR A 80 3.08 17.88 -0.74
CA TYR A 80 1.78 17.27 -1.00
C TYR A 80 1.52 16.00 -0.16
N HIS A 81 2.24 15.81 0.96
CA HIS A 81 1.98 14.71 1.89
C HIS A 81 0.54 14.81 2.43
N TRP A 82 -0.31 14.09 1.71
CA TRP A 82 -1.73 13.86 1.86
C TRP A 82 -2.03 13.34 3.26
N ARG A 83 -2.33 14.22 4.23
CA ARG A 83 -2.62 13.77 5.60
C ARG A 83 -3.79 12.80 5.62
N ARG A 84 -4.90 13.10 4.94
CA ARG A 84 -6.10 12.25 4.98
C ARG A 84 -5.87 10.86 4.42
N GLY A 85 -5.26 10.68 3.26
CA GLY A 85 -5.08 9.32 2.75
C GLY A 85 -3.69 8.76 2.80
N ASN A 86 -2.69 9.46 3.38
CA ASN A 86 -1.73 8.75 4.20
C ASN A 86 -2.47 8.08 5.34
N LEU A 87 -3.35 8.79 6.07
CA LEU A 87 -4.11 8.18 7.15
C LEU A 87 -5.06 7.06 6.65
N VAL A 88 -5.73 7.21 5.51
CA VAL A 88 -6.52 6.11 4.88
C VAL A 88 -5.60 4.95 4.45
N ALA A 89 -4.42 5.23 3.89
CA ALA A 89 -3.46 4.18 3.56
C ALA A 89 -2.91 3.48 4.81
N MET A 90 -2.65 4.22 5.88
CA MET A 90 -2.25 3.70 7.19
C MET A 90 -3.39 2.90 7.81
N LEU A 91 -4.64 3.37 7.74
CA LEU A 91 -5.80 2.66 8.26
C LEU A 91 -5.88 1.27 7.63
N ARG A 92 -5.67 1.18 6.31
CA ARG A 92 -5.53 -0.11 5.62
C ARG A 92 -4.35 -0.95 6.13
N CYS A 93 -3.18 -0.36 6.36
CA CYS A 93 -2.05 -1.11 6.93
C CYS A 93 -2.38 -1.65 8.34
N THR A 94 -3.11 -0.88 9.14
CA THR A 94 -3.47 -1.25 10.51
C THR A 94 -4.57 -2.32 10.59
N THR A 95 -5.33 -2.55 9.52
CA THR A 95 -6.35 -3.62 9.48
C THR A 95 -5.72 -5.01 9.29
N ARG A 96 -4.43 -5.09 8.94
CA ARG A 96 -3.73 -6.35 8.68
C ARG A 96 -3.75 -7.26 9.92
N GLY A 97 -4.33 -8.45 9.76
CA GLY A 97 -4.39 -9.45 10.82
C GLY A 97 -5.41 -9.15 11.93
N LEU A 98 -6.23 -8.11 11.77
CA LEU A 98 -7.37 -7.86 12.65
C LEU A 98 -8.55 -8.75 12.27
N ASP A 99 -9.38 -9.06 13.27
CA ASP A 99 -10.60 -9.83 13.10
C ASP A 99 -11.74 -8.95 12.56
N ASP A 100 -12.47 -9.43 11.55
CA ASP A 100 -13.54 -8.66 10.88
C ASP A 100 -14.70 -8.33 11.85
N ASP A 101 -15.06 -9.24 12.76
CA ASP A 101 -16.14 -9.00 13.74
C ASP A 101 -15.70 -7.95 14.76
N TRP A 102 -14.44 -7.99 15.19
CA TRP A 102 -13.86 -6.94 16.04
C TRP A 102 -13.85 -5.60 15.33
N MET A 103 -13.35 -5.51 14.09
CA MET A 103 -13.33 -4.26 13.32
C MET A 103 -14.74 -3.71 13.12
N THR A 104 -15.72 -4.58 12.85
CA THR A 104 -17.13 -4.21 12.71
C THR A 104 -17.68 -3.60 14.00
N ALA A 105 -17.23 -4.10 15.15
CA ALA A 105 -17.66 -3.59 16.45
C ALA A 105 -17.06 -2.22 16.82
N VAL A 106 -15.90 -1.86 16.25
CA VAL A 106 -15.17 -0.64 16.65
C VAL A 106 -15.08 0.44 15.58
N SER A 107 -15.21 0.11 14.29
CA SER A 107 -14.93 1.06 13.20
C SER A 107 -16.05 2.08 12.99
N ARG A 108 -15.68 3.29 12.55
CA ARG A 108 -16.64 4.33 12.09
C ARG A 108 -17.12 4.09 10.67
N VAL A 109 -16.28 3.45 9.87
CA VAL A 109 -16.53 3.17 8.46
C VAL A 109 -17.00 1.72 8.34
N PRO A 110 -18.00 1.39 7.51
CA PRO A 110 -18.37 0.00 7.27
C PRO A 110 -17.13 -0.83 6.88
N VAL A 111 -16.92 -1.98 7.52
CA VAL A 111 -15.78 -2.85 7.23
C VAL A 111 -15.78 -3.28 5.75
N GLU A 112 -16.95 -3.38 5.14
CA GLU A 112 -17.08 -3.62 3.71
C GLU A 112 -16.41 -2.52 2.89
N GLU A 113 -16.53 -1.25 3.28
CA GLU A 113 -15.91 -0.12 2.59
C GLU A 113 -14.40 -0.10 2.80
N ILE A 114 -13.92 -0.39 4.01
CA ILE A 114 -12.48 -0.57 4.32
C ILE A 114 -11.88 -1.68 3.44
N ASN A 115 -12.60 -2.80 3.31
CA ASN A 115 -12.17 -3.97 2.53
C ASN A 115 -12.52 -3.87 1.04
N ALA A 116 -13.15 -2.78 0.56
CA ALA A 116 -13.55 -2.64 -0.83
C ALA A 116 -12.36 -2.75 -1.79
N ARG A 117 -11.21 -2.22 -1.36
CA ARG A 117 -9.97 -2.31 -2.11
C ARG A 117 -9.45 -3.74 -2.25
N ILE A 118 -9.45 -4.51 -1.16
CA ILE A 118 -9.03 -5.92 -1.16
C ILE A 118 -9.92 -6.73 -2.11
N ARG A 119 -11.24 -6.49 -2.10
CA ARG A 119 -12.17 -7.12 -3.04
C ARG A 119 -11.90 -6.73 -4.49
N GLY A 120 -11.57 -5.46 -4.74
CA GLY A 120 -11.17 -4.99 -6.07
C GLY A 120 -9.96 -5.75 -6.59
N ILE A 121 -8.89 -5.83 -5.79
CA ILE A 121 -7.68 -6.57 -6.14
C ILE A 121 -7.97 -8.04 -6.37
N GLN A 122 -8.82 -8.65 -5.53
CA GLN A 122 -9.24 -10.04 -5.71
C GLN A 122 -9.94 -10.26 -7.07
N ALA A 123 -10.73 -9.31 -7.55
CA ALA A 123 -11.35 -9.37 -8.88
C ALA A 123 -10.36 -9.10 -10.03
N TRP A 124 -9.18 -8.56 -9.73
CA TRP A 124 -8.13 -8.19 -10.68
C TRP A 124 -6.95 -9.16 -10.71
N LEU A 125 -6.97 -10.23 -9.92
CA LEU A 125 -5.94 -11.27 -9.95
C LEU A 125 -5.86 -11.86 -11.37
N ARG A 126 -4.66 -11.88 -11.94
CA ARG A 126 -4.42 -12.34 -13.32
C ARG A 126 -3.66 -13.64 -13.38
N ARG A 127 -2.53 -13.71 -12.67
CA ARG A 127 -1.57 -14.79 -12.83
C ARG A 127 -0.95 -15.15 -11.51
N ARG A 128 -1.02 -16.43 -11.14
CA ARG A 128 -0.26 -16.98 -10.03
C ARG A 128 1.24 -16.96 -10.36
N MET A 129 2.07 -16.58 -9.41
CA MET A 129 3.52 -16.51 -9.55
C MET A 129 4.22 -17.19 -8.37
N THR A 130 5.50 -17.47 -8.56
CA THR A 130 6.44 -17.83 -7.50
C THR A 130 7.24 -16.60 -7.05
N PRO A 131 7.79 -16.60 -5.82
CA PRO A 131 8.71 -15.54 -5.39
C PRO A 131 9.90 -15.34 -6.35
N ALA A 132 10.42 -16.43 -6.92
CA ALA A 132 11.51 -16.37 -7.89
C ALA A 132 11.13 -15.61 -9.18
N GLU A 133 9.92 -15.82 -9.70
CA GLU A 133 9.41 -15.07 -10.86
C GLU A 133 9.16 -13.60 -10.54
N LEU A 134 8.65 -13.30 -9.33
CA LEU A 134 8.51 -11.93 -8.85
C LEU A 134 9.86 -11.22 -8.83
N PHE A 135 10.86 -11.82 -8.21
CA PHE A 135 12.20 -11.22 -8.10
C PHE A 135 12.87 -11.07 -9.47
N ALA A 136 12.68 -12.02 -10.39
CA ALA A 136 13.17 -11.90 -11.76
C ALA A 136 12.57 -10.67 -12.47
N ARG A 137 11.27 -10.40 -12.28
CA ARG A 137 10.62 -9.20 -12.84
C ARG A 137 11.12 -7.91 -12.21
N MET A 138 11.29 -7.87 -10.89
CA MET A 138 11.84 -6.68 -10.21
C MET A 138 13.29 -6.41 -10.64
N ALA A 139 14.05 -7.46 -10.92
CA ALA A 139 15.42 -7.32 -11.40
C ALA A 139 15.50 -6.63 -12.77
N GLU A 140 14.45 -6.70 -13.61
CA GLU A 140 14.41 -5.95 -14.88
C GLU A 140 14.35 -4.43 -14.65
N TRP A 141 13.75 -4.01 -13.53
CA TRP A 141 13.58 -2.60 -13.16
C TRP A 141 14.80 -2.02 -12.46
N ASP A 142 15.54 -2.88 -11.75
CA ASP A 142 16.82 -2.52 -11.16
C ASP A 142 17.94 -2.39 -12.21
N GLN A 143 17.70 -2.79 -13.47
CA GLN A 143 18.67 -2.58 -14.54
C GLN A 143 18.76 -1.09 -14.89
N PRO A 144 19.99 -0.56 -15.09
CA PRO A 144 20.16 0.79 -15.58
C PRO A 144 19.46 0.92 -16.95
N ALA A 145 18.79 2.06 -17.18
CA ALA A 145 18.16 2.36 -18.45
C ALA A 145 19.11 2.04 -19.61
N LYS A 146 18.62 1.31 -20.63
CA LYS A 146 19.45 0.89 -21.77
C LYS A 146 20.07 2.12 -22.43
N ALA A 147 21.36 2.35 -22.19
CA ALA A 147 22.09 3.39 -22.89
C ALA A 147 22.03 3.11 -24.40
N SER A 148 21.55 4.08 -25.19
CA SER A 148 21.65 4.02 -26.65
C SER A 148 23.13 4.06 -27.03
N ARG A 149 23.74 2.90 -27.26
CA ARG A 149 25.16 2.83 -27.63
C ARG A 149 25.34 3.32 -29.07
N GLY A 150 26.04 4.44 -29.24
CA GLY A 150 26.51 4.89 -30.54
C GLY A 150 27.48 3.89 -31.17
N LEU A 151 27.62 3.93 -32.51
CA LEU A 151 28.41 3.00 -33.32
C LEU A 151 29.84 2.77 -32.77
N TRP A 152 30.50 3.83 -32.27
CA TRP A 152 31.85 3.79 -31.70
C TRP A 152 31.97 3.01 -30.38
N GLN A 153 30.92 2.95 -29.54
CA GLN A 153 30.93 2.13 -28.32
C GLN A 153 30.80 0.63 -28.62
N ARG A 154 30.15 0.25 -29.73
CA ARG A 154 30.03 -1.15 -30.19
C ARG A 154 31.38 -1.68 -30.70
N VAL A 155 32.16 -0.86 -31.40
CA VAL A 155 33.49 -1.23 -31.92
C VAL A 155 34.52 -1.36 -30.79
N ARG A 156 34.46 -0.50 -29.77
CA ARG A 156 35.39 -0.54 -28.62
C ARG A 156 35.18 -1.78 -27.73
N GLY A 157 33.96 -2.29 -27.65
CA GLY A 157 33.62 -3.50 -26.88
C GLY A 157 34.25 -4.80 -27.42
N LEU A 158 34.68 -4.83 -28.69
CA LEU A 158 35.35 -6.00 -29.29
C LEU A 158 36.78 -6.24 -28.76
N PHE A 159 37.39 -5.23 -28.11
CA PHE A 159 38.78 -5.29 -27.64
C PHE A 159 38.91 -5.32 -26.12
N GLN A 160 37.80 -5.27 -25.38
CA GLN A 160 37.80 -5.34 -23.92
C GLN A 160 37.53 -6.78 -23.48
N ARG A 161 38.40 -7.34 -22.65
CA ARG A 161 38.09 -8.57 -21.89
C ARG A 161 36.87 -8.28 -21.01
N ASN A 162 35.87 -9.16 -21.07
CA ASN A 162 34.74 -9.10 -20.14
C ASN A 162 35.29 -9.11 -18.71
N PRO A 163 35.01 -8.08 -17.89
CA PRO A 163 35.32 -8.17 -16.48
C PRO A 163 34.57 -9.37 -15.90
N THR A 164 35.21 -10.10 -15.00
CA THR A 164 34.57 -11.14 -14.18
C THR A 164 33.33 -10.52 -13.54
N PRO A 165 32.14 -11.14 -13.60
CA PRO A 165 30.95 -10.58 -12.98
C PRO A 165 31.20 -10.44 -11.48
N VAL A 166 31.42 -9.20 -11.02
CA VAL A 166 31.30 -8.88 -9.61
C VAL A 166 29.82 -9.02 -9.31
N SER A 167 29.46 -9.86 -8.34
CA SER A 167 28.10 -9.95 -7.79
C SER A 167 27.62 -8.54 -7.51
N GLN A 168 26.73 -8.00 -8.36
CA GLN A 168 26.11 -6.71 -8.08
C GLN A 168 25.26 -6.87 -6.81
N PRO A 169 25.29 -5.90 -5.89
CA PRO A 169 24.36 -5.91 -4.77
C PRO A 169 22.93 -5.93 -5.30
N GLU A 170 22.06 -6.69 -4.63
CA GLU A 170 20.64 -6.77 -4.95
C GLU A 170 20.03 -5.37 -5.05
N GLY A 171 19.36 -5.10 -6.17
CA GLY A 171 18.78 -3.80 -6.45
C GLY A 171 17.60 -3.48 -5.53
N PRO A 172 17.22 -2.18 -5.44
CA PRO A 172 16.24 -1.71 -4.48
C PRO A 172 14.85 -2.35 -4.64
N HIS A 173 14.37 -2.60 -5.86
CA HIS A 173 13.05 -3.18 -6.07
C HIS A 173 13.02 -4.66 -5.68
N VAL A 174 14.05 -5.43 -6.05
CA VAL A 174 14.14 -6.83 -5.63
C VAL A 174 14.23 -6.93 -4.11
N ARG A 175 15.02 -6.08 -3.46
CA ARG A 175 15.15 -6.05 -2.00
C ARG A 175 13.82 -5.75 -1.31
N GLY A 176 13.12 -4.70 -1.74
CA GLY A 176 11.83 -4.34 -1.14
C GLY A 176 10.78 -5.46 -1.29
N MET A 177 10.70 -6.06 -2.47
CA MET A 177 9.78 -7.19 -2.68
C MET A 177 10.17 -8.44 -1.91
N ARG A 178 11.47 -8.69 -1.70
CA ARG A 178 11.95 -9.79 -0.86
C ARG A 178 11.51 -9.59 0.59
N GLU A 179 11.77 -8.41 1.15
CA GLU A 179 11.37 -8.07 2.52
C GLU A 179 9.86 -8.21 2.70
N TRP A 180 9.06 -7.71 1.74
CA TRP A 180 7.62 -7.85 1.75
C TRP A 180 7.15 -9.31 1.68
N VAL A 181 7.74 -10.14 0.80
CA VAL A 181 7.42 -11.57 0.71
C VAL A 181 7.77 -12.29 2.01
N GLU A 182 8.97 -12.07 2.56
CA GLU A 182 9.46 -12.74 3.76
C GLU A 182 8.63 -12.38 5.00
N ALA A 183 8.14 -11.14 5.08
CA ALA A 183 7.29 -10.70 6.18
C ALA A 183 5.86 -11.28 6.13
N ASN A 184 5.31 -11.54 4.93
CA ASN A 184 3.87 -11.75 4.78
C ASN A 184 3.47 -13.13 4.24
N LEU A 185 4.30 -13.76 3.41
CA LEU A 185 3.98 -15.02 2.73
C LEU A 185 4.17 -16.21 3.66
N LYS A 186 3.09 -16.96 3.95
CA LYS A 186 3.11 -18.14 4.82
C LYS A 186 2.99 -19.44 4.01
N PRO A 187 3.41 -20.60 4.56
CA PRO A 187 3.20 -21.89 3.91
C PRO A 187 1.71 -22.13 3.57
N GLY A 188 1.43 -22.46 2.31
CA GLY A 188 0.07 -22.67 1.80
C GLY A 188 -0.55 -21.44 1.15
N ASP A 189 0.07 -20.26 1.28
CA ASP A 189 -0.36 -19.06 0.56
C ASP A 189 0.03 -19.12 -0.92
N GLU A 190 -0.67 -18.31 -1.72
CA GLU A 190 -0.40 -18.13 -3.13
C GLU A 190 0.03 -16.69 -3.41
N LEU A 191 1.05 -16.52 -4.25
CA LEU A 191 1.44 -15.20 -4.74
C LEU A 191 0.81 -14.99 -6.12
N TRP A 192 0.25 -13.81 -6.35
CA TRP A 192 -0.46 -13.44 -7.57
C TRP A 192 -0.01 -12.08 -8.08
N GLU A 193 0.00 -11.93 -9.39
CA GLU A 193 0.00 -10.64 -10.09
C GLU A 193 -1.45 -10.18 -10.29
N TYR A 194 -1.72 -8.89 -10.08
CA TYR A 194 -2.99 -8.25 -10.40
C TYR A 194 -2.80 -7.04 -11.30
N ASN A 195 -3.81 -6.75 -12.13
CA ASN A 195 -3.91 -5.47 -12.83
C ASN A 195 -5.37 -5.10 -13.13
N THR A 196 -5.63 -3.81 -13.17
CA THR A 196 -6.97 -3.25 -13.43
C THR A 196 -7.40 -3.34 -14.89
N GLY A 197 -6.50 -3.68 -15.81
CA GLY A 197 -6.86 -3.99 -17.21
C GLY A 197 -6.75 -2.83 -18.21
N GLY A 198 -6.09 -1.73 -17.86
CA GLY A 198 -5.71 -0.67 -18.82
C GLY A 198 -5.62 0.72 -18.18
N GLU A 199 -5.09 1.72 -18.89
CA GLU A 199 -4.73 3.05 -18.37
C GLU A 199 -5.90 4.04 -18.18
N SER A 200 -7.15 3.64 -18.38
CA SER A 200 -8.28 4.56 -18.22
C SER A 200 -8.64 4.82 -16.75
N TRP A 201 -9.31 5.93 -16.45
CA TRP A 201 -9.89 6.20 -15.12
C TRP A 201 -10.80 5.08 -14.60
N ALA A 202 -11.60 4.45 -15.47
CA ALA A 202 -12.44 3.30 -15.11
C ALA A 202 -11.63 2.05 -14.66
N HIS A 203 -10.34 2.03 -15.01
CA HIS A 203 -9.38 1.01 -14.65
C HIS A 203 -8.31 1.59 -13.69
N LEU A 204 -8.63 2.63 -12.92
CA LEU A 204 -7.71 3.25 -11.96
C LEU A 204 -6.34 3.59 -12.56
N CYS A 205 -6.36 4.12 -13.79
CA CYS A 205 -5.16 4.51 -14.51
C CYS A 205 -4.17 3.35 -14.72
N GLY A 206 -4.63 2.10 -14.82
CA GLY A 206 -3.75 0.96 -15.15
C GLY A 206 -3.04 0.35 -13.96
N GLU A 207 -3.46 0.63 -12.74
CA GLU A 207 -2.86 0.05 -11.54
C GLU A 207 -2.56 -1.47 -11.64
N MET A 208 -1.34 -1.83 -11.25
CA MET A 208 -0.86 -3.21 -11.14
C MET A 208 0.00 -3.42 -9.89
N GLY A 209 0.13 -4.69 -9.52
CA GLY A 209 1.01 -5.09 -8.45
C GLY A 209 0.94 -6.58 -8.14
N TYR A 210 1.27 -6.92 -6.90
CA TYR A 210 1.30 -8.29 -6.42
C TYR A 210 0.43 -8.46 -5.18
N ALA A 211 -0.19 -9.63 -5.04
CA ALA A 211 -1.08 -9.96 -3.93
C ALA A 211 -0.76 -11.35 -3.37
N ILE A 212 -0.86 -11.49 -2.06
CA ILE A 212 -0.81 -12.76 -1.34
C ILE A 212 -2.24 -13.20 -1.07
N VAL A 213 -2.55 -14.43 -1.47
CA VAL A 213 -3.87 -15.05 -1.33
C VAL A 213 -3.75 -16.21 -0.35
N ARG A 214 -4.61 -16.21 0.68
CA ARG A 214 -4.71 -17.26 1.69
C ARG A 214 -6.14 -17.78 1.71
N ASN A 215 -6.33 -19.08 1.55
CA ASN A 215 -7.65 -19.72 1.50
C ASN A 215 -8.61 -19.03 0.49
N GLY A 216 -8.09 -18.63 -0.67
CA GLY A 216 -8.88 -18.00 -1.73
C GLY A 216 -9.27 -16.52 -1.49
N LYS A 217 -8.73 -15.87 -0.46
CA LYS A 217 -8.92 -14.44 -0.19
C LYS A 217 -7.59 -13.70 -0.26
N VAL A 218 -7.59 -12.50 -0.85
CA VAL A 218 -6.43 -11.60 -0.77
C VAL A 218 -6.26 -11.18 0.69
N VAL A 219 -5.06 -11.41 1.24
CA VAL A 219 -4.71 -11.05 2.62
C VAL A 219 -3.64 -9.98 2.71
N GLU A 220 -2.88 -9.77 1.63
CA GLU A 220 -1.86 -8.73 1.53
C GLU A 220 -1.65 -8.36 0.06
N PHE A 221 -1.26 -7.12 -0.23
CA PHE A 221 -0.87 -6.71 -1.58
C PHE A 221 0.13 -5.56 -1.57
N GLU A 222 0.98 -5.52 -2.58
CA GLU A 222 1.91 -4.43 -2.86
C GLU A 222 1.55 -3.82 -4.21
N MET A 223 1.38 -2.50 -4.26
CA MET A 223 1.11 -1.75 -5.50
C MET A 223 2.45 -1.23 -6.03
N LEU A 224 2.70 -1.40 -7.33
CA LEU A 224 3.95 -0.95 -7.93
C LEU A 224 3.76 0.26 -8.83
N LEU A 225 2.83 0.19 -9.78
CA LEU A 225 2.65 1.25 -10.76
C LEU A 225 1.29 1.21 -11.45
N MET A 226 0.97 2.34 -12.07
CA MET A 226 -0.01 2.50 -13.13
C MET A 226 0.66 2.05 -14.44
N ASN A 227 0.03 1.11 -15.17
CA ASN A 227 0.53 0.49 -16.41
C ASN A 227 0.92 1.49 -17.50
#